data_AF-A0AAV9XKB8-F1
#
_entry.id   AF-A0AAV9XKB8-F1
#
_cell.length_a   1.000
_cell.length_b   1.000
_cell.length_c   1.000
_cell.angle_alpha   90.00
_cell.angle_beta   90.00
_cell.angle_gamma   90.00
#
_symmetry.space_group_name_H-M   'P 1'
#
loop_
_entity.id
_entity.type
_entity.pdbx_description
1 polymer ?
#
loop_
_entity_poly.entity_id
_entity_poly.type
_entity_poly.pdbx_seq_one_letter_code
_entity_poly.pdbx_strand_id
1 'polypeptide(L)'
;MGLESGVYFIKSSYSSGAMGRNTMGDGQQVYSLPPLDEVPKWEIEKLDDGYYTMSIEGTETAEQNGRVHALIHDEADPEHWVIRPYERKGPNVYT
;
A
#
# COMPACT_ATOMS: atom_id res chain seq x y z
N MET A 1 -7.20 17.32 5.64
CA MET A 1 -6.17 17.36 4.58
C MET A 1 -5.97 15.95 4.05
N GLY A 2 -5.80 15.78 2.73
CA GLY A 2 -5.53 14.46 2.14
C GLY A 2 -4.06 14.06 2.30
N LEU A 3 -3.74 12.81 1.94
CA LEU A 3 -2.34 12.42 1.74
C LEU A 3 -1.84 13.08 0.45
N GLU A 4 -0.59 13.54 0.44
CA GLU A 4 0.03 14.10 -0.78
C GLU A 4 0.69 12.99 -1.59
N SER A 5 0.92 13.21 -2.89
CA SER A 5 1.68 12.27 -3.71
C SER A 5 3.14 12.22 -3.24
N GLY A 6 3.73 11.03 -3.21
CA GLY A 6 5.12 10.86 -2.80
C GLY A 6 5.51 9.42 -2.46
N VAL A 7 6.73 9.28 -1.95
CA VAL A 7 7.28 7.99 -1.51
C VAL A 7 7.14 7.87 0.00
N TYR A 8 6.52 6.78 0.46
CA TYR A 8 6.17 6.54 1.86
C TYR A 8 6.66 5.17 2.35
N PHE A 9 6.82 5.08 3.67
CA PHE A 9 6.91 3.81 4.39
C PHE A 9 5.57 3.57 5.08
N ILE A 10 4.90 2.47 4.73
CA ILE A 10 3.60 2.13 5.32
C ILE A 10 3.80 1.11 6.43
N LYS A 11 3.21 1.36 7.59
CA LYS A 11 3.20 0.43 8.73
C LYS A 11 1.77 0.15 9.14
N SER A 12 1.51 -1.08 9.56
CA SER A 12 0.24 -1.42 10.18
C SER A 12 0.17 -0.81 11.57
N SER A 13 -1.03 -0.40 12.00
CA SER A 13 -1.28 -0.05 13.40
C SER A 13 -1.56 -1.28 14.29
N TYR A 14 -1.79 -2.44 13.68
CA TYR A 14 -2.07 -3.72 14.35
C TYR A 14 -0.82 -4.61 14.51
N SER A 15 0.25 -4.33 13.76
CA SER A 15 1.51 -5.05 13.84
C SER A 15 2.69 -4.08 13.82
N SER A 16 3.84 -4.50 14.33
CA SER A 16 5.07 -3.69 14.32
C SER A 16 5.78 -3.68 12.95
N GLY A 17 5.27 -4.46 11.98
CA GLY A 17 5.89 -4.65 10.68
C GLY A 17 5.53 -3.56 9.67
N ALA A 18 6.46 -3.35 8.74
CA ALA A 18 6.18 -2.56 7.55
C ALA A 18 5.32 -3.39 6.58
N MET A 19 4.39 -2.72 5.91
CA MET A 19 3.60 -3.33 4.86
C MET A 19 4.47 -3.50 3.63
N GLY A 20 4.55 -4.71 3.11
CA GLY A 20 5.28 -4.96 1.88
C GLY A 20 4.87 -6.24 1.18
N ARG A 21 5.55 -6.50 0.08
CA ARG A 21 5.28 -7.64 -0.80
C ARG A 21 5.92 -8.90 -0.26
N ASN A 22 5.19 -10.02 -0.24
CA ASN A 22 5.82 -11.32 -0.08
C ASN A 22 6.57 -11.70 -1.34
N THR A 23 7.82 -12.12 -1.22
CA THR A 23 8.58 -12.68 -2.34
C THR A 23 8.63 -14.21 -2.32
N MET A 24 8.07 -14.87 -1.30
CA MET A 24 7.94 -16.33 -1.24
C MET A 24 6.66 -16.82 -1.94
N GLY A 25 6.79 -17.81 -2.84
CA GLY A 25 5.68 -18.45 -3.55
C GLY A 25 5.09 -17.56 -4.66
N ASP A 26 3.77 -17.60 -4.85
CA ASP A 26 3.05 -16.77 -5.84
C ASP A 26 3.15 -15.26 -5.57
N GLY A 27 3.83 -14.84 -4.49
CA GLY A 27 4.63 -13.63 -4.46
C GLY A 27 3.94 -12.28 -4.72
N GLN A 28 2.61 -12.23 -4.69
CA GLN A 28 1.80 -11.05 -5.04
C GLN A 28 1.19 -10.38 -3.82
N GLN A 29 0.89 -11.16 -2.77
CA GLN A 29 0.15 -10.62 -1.64
C GLN A 29 0.99 -9.62 -0.84
N VAL A 30 0.38 -8.48 -0.51
CA VAL A 30 0.91 -7.50 0.43
C VAL A 30 0.50 -7.89 1.86
N TYR A 31 1.46 -7.91 2.78
CA TYR A 31 1.20 -8.09 4.21
C TYR A 31 2.26 -7.41 5.09
N SER A 32 2.05 -7.46 6.40
CA SER A 32 3.02 -6.96 7.38
C SER A 32 4.23 -7.87 7.45
N LEU A 33 5.36 -7.42 6.91
CA LEU A 33 6.61 -8.17 6.94
C LEU A 33 7.22 -8.17 8.37
N PRO A 34 8.00 -9.21 8.74
CA PRO A 34 8.84 -9.15 9.93
C PRO A 34 9.82 -7.96 9.84
N PRO A 35 10.53 -7.59 10.92
CA PRO A 35 11.55 -6.55 10.84
C PRO A 35 12.55 -6.85 9.71
N LEU A 36 12.64 -5.94 8.75
CA LEU A 36 13.55 -6.05 7.60
C LEU A 36 14.69 -5.05 7.75
N ASP A 37 15.85 -5.40 7.21
CA ASP A 37 16.98 -4.48 7.09
C ASP A 37 16.67 -3.34 6.08
N GLU A 38 15.88 -3.65 5.06
CA GLU A 38 15.38 -2.67 4.09
C GLU A 38 13.84 -2.59 4.15
N VAL A 39 13.32 -1.39 4.42
CA VAL A 39 11.88 -1.15 4.55
C VAL A 39 11.26 -0.94 3.17
N PRO A 40 10.18 -1.65 2.82
CA PRO A 40 9.50 -1.48 1.53
C PRO A 40 9.03 -0.05 1.31
N LYS A 41 9.32 0.48 0.12
CA LYS A 41 8.92 1.82 -0.30
C LYS A 41 7.64 1.73 -1.12
N TRP A 42 6.71 2.61 -0.78
CA TRP A 42 5.43 2.76 -1.45
C TRP A 42 5.42 4.07 -2.21
N GLU A 43 4.99 4.01 -3.45
CA GLU A 43 4.68 5.18 -4.27
C GLU A 43 3.18 5.41 -4.19
N ILE A 44 2.79 6.59 -3.69
CA ILE A 44 1.40 7.03 -3.60
C ILE A 44 1.25 8.18 -4.56
N GLU A 45 0.31 8.07 -5.49
CA GLU A 45 -0.03 9.14 -6.41
C GLU A 45 -1.51 9.47 -6.28
N LYS A 46 -1.78 10.74 -5.99
CA LYS A 46 -3.12 11.29 -5.87
C LYS A 46 -3.67 11.61 -7.26
N LEU A 47 -4.89 11.13 -7.50
CA LEU A 47 -5.66 11.37 -8.72
C LEU A 47 -6.62 12.57 -8.53
N ASP A 48 -7.08 13.14 -9.64
CA ASP A 48 -7.91 14.36 -9.66
C ASP A 48 -9.24 14.21 -8.90
N ASP A 49 -9.77 12.99 -8.79
CA ASP A 49 -11.07 12.68 -8.19
C ASP A 49 -10.99 12.33 -6.69
N GLY A 50 -9.85 12.56 -6.04
CA GLY A 50 -9.63 12.23 -4.62
C GLY A 50 -9.37 10.75 -4.35
N TYR A 51 -9.11 10.00 -5.41
CA TYR A 51 -8.57 8.64 -5.38
C TYR A 51 -7.05 8.65 -5.42
N TYR A 52 -6.46 7.49 -5.21
CA TYR A 52 -5.01 7.30 -5.20
C TYR A 52 -4.66 6.00 -5.94
N THR A 53 -3.56 6.02 -6.68
CA THR A 53 -2.86 4.79 -7.05
C THR A 53 -1.82 4.46 -5.97
N MET A 54 -1.67 3.17 -5.70
CA MET A 54 -0.71 2.66 -4.72
C MET A 54 0.18 1.63 -5.39
N SER A 55 1.47 1.88 -5.36
CA SER A 55 2.48 1.00 -5.95
C SER A 55 3.56 0.64 -4.95
N ILE A 56 4.03 -0.60 -5.01
CA ILE A 56 5.16 -1.07 -4.22
C ILE A 56 6.23 -1.59 -5.17
N GLU A 57 7.45 -1.05 -5.03
CA GLU A 57 8.59 -1.43 -5.87
C GLU A 57 8.28 -1.35 -7.38
N GLY A 58 7.58 -0.29 -7.79
CA GLY A 58 7.16 -0.06 -9.18
C GLY A 58 6.01 -0.95 -9.67
N THR A 59 5.36 -1.72 -8.78
CA THR A 59 4.22 -2.58 -9.11
C THR A 59 2.94 -2.03 -8.49
N GLU A 60 1.94 -1.71 -9.31
CA GLU A 60 0.63 -1.26 -8.85
C GLU A 60 -0.11 -2.34 -8.05
N THR A 61 -1.10 -1.91 -7.26
CA THR A 61 -1.84 -2.81 -6.39
C THR A 61 -3.33 -2.85 -6.71
N ALA A 62 -3.94 -4.01 -6.45
CA ALA A 62 -5.38 -4.20 -6.49
C ALA A 62 -5.89 -5.02 -5.31
N GLU A 63 -7.19 -4.96 -5.09
CA GLU A 63 -7.89 -5.83 -4.15
C GLU A 63 -8.27 -7.14 -4.84
N GLN A 64 -7.87 -8.27 -4.26
CA GLN A 64 -8.26 -9.61 -4.68
C GLN A 64 -8.62 -10.46 -3.46
N ASN A 65 -9.85 -10.97 -3.40
CA ASN A 65 -10.34 -11.85 -2.33
C ASN A 65 -10.20 -11.27 -0.89
N GLY A 66 -10.49 -9.98 -0.74
CA GLY A 66 -10.39 -9.21 0.50
C GLY A 66 -8.95 -8.87 0.92
N ARG A 67 -7.98 -8.95 0.00
CA ARG A 67 -6.55 -8.77 0.27
C ARG A 67 -5.93 -7.85 -0.76
N VAL A 68 -4.90 -7.11 -0.36
CA VAL A 68 -4.13 -6.26 -1.27
C VAL A 68 -3.04 -7.10 -1.93
N HIS A 69 -2.96 -7.04 -3.26
CA HIS A 69 -1.99 -7.75 -4.07
C HIS A 69 -1.26 -6.76 -4.99
N ALA A 70 0.04 -6.95 -5.17
CA ALA A 70 0.83 -6.30 -6.20
C ALA A 70 0.62 -7.05 -7.53
N LEU A 71 0.23 -6.33 -8.57
CA LEU A 71 -0.17 -6.87 -9.87
C LEU A 71 1.03 -7.33 -10.69
N ILE A 72 1.19 -8.64 -10.91
CA ILE A 72 2.25 -9.17 -11.78
C ILE A 72 1.65 -9.45 -13.16
N HIS A 73 1.62 -8.43 -14.02
CA HIS A 73 1.27 -8.44 -15.47
C HIS A 73 -0.05 -9.14 -15.90
N ASP A 74 -0.79 -8.47 -16.77
CA ASP A 74 -1.90 -8.96 -17.61
C ASP A 74 -3.17 -9.54 -16.94
N GLU A 75 -3.25 -9.64 -15.61
CA GLU A 75 -4.39 -10.33 -14.96
C GLU A 75 -5.45 -9.41 -14.31
N ALA A 76 -5.14 -8.15 -14.01
CA ALA A 76 -6.13 -7.21 -13.44
C ALA A 76 -5.76 -5.74 -13.67
N ASP A 77 -6.79 -4.89 -13.76
CA ASP A 77 -6.62 -3.43 -13.74
C ASP A 77 -6.21 -2.96 -12.32
N PRO A 78 -5.35 -1.94 -12.21
CA PRO A 78 -4.99 -1.34 -10.93
C PRO A 78 -6.22 -0.75 -10.22
N GLU A 79 -6.30 -0.95 -8.91
CA GLU A 79 -7.41 -0.42 -8.12
C GLU A 79 -7.16 1.04 -7.74
N HIS A 80 -8.22 1.85 -7.75
CA HIS A 80 -8.18 3.22 -7.26
C HIS A 80 -8.60 3.26 -5.79
N TRP A 81 -7.64 3.61 -4.93
CA TRP A 81 -7.82 3.59 -3.49
C TRP A 81 -8.38 4.90 -2.97
N VAL A 82 -9.17 4.83 -1.90
CA VAL A 82 -9.61 6.02 -1.15
C VAL A 82 -8.85 6.07 0.16
N ILE A 83 -7.85 6.95 0.26
CA ILE A 83 -7.02 7.11 1.46
C ILE A 83 -7.55 8.27 2.30
N ARG A 84 -8.05 7.98 3.51
CA ARG A 84 -8.65 9.00 4.40
C ARG A 84 -7.85 9.16 5.69
N PRO A 85 -7.57 10.40 6.13
CA PRO A 85 -6.92 10.62 7.41
C PRO A 85 -7.80 10.13 8.55
N TYR A 86 -7.21 9.42 9.50
CA TYR A 86 -7.86 8.97 10.72
C TYR A 86 -7.37 9.77 11.92
N GLU A 87 -7.80 11.03 11.98
CA GLU A 87 -7.31 12.06 12.92
C GLU A 87 -7.40 11.65 14.39
N ARG A 88 -8.36 10.79 14.75
CA ARG A 88 -8.53 10.26 16.11
C ARG A 88 -7.34 9.44 16.61
N LYS A 89 -6.50 8.90 15.71
CA LYS A 89 -5.32 8.11 16.05
C LYS A 89 -4.01 8.89 15.92
N GLY A 90 -4.08 10.18 15.59
CA GLY A 90 -2.93 11.06 15.45
C GLY A 90 -2.56 11.32 13.99
N PRO A 91 -1.48 12.10 13.78
CA PRO A 91 -1.00 12.42 12.44
C PRO A 91 -0.47 11.18 11.73
N ASN A 92 -0.53 11.19 10.40
CA ASN A 92 -0.03 10.11 9.51
C ASN A 92 -0.69 8.74 9.72
N VAL A 93 -1.91 8.71 10.26
CA VAL A 93 -2.74 7.49 10.32
C VAL A 93 -3.86 7.61 9.30
N TYR A 94 -4.04 6.59 8.49
CA TYR A 94 -5.01 6.56 7.40
C TYR A 94 -5.81 5.26 7.39
N THR A 95 -6.98 5.29 6.75
CA THR A 95 -7.82 4.13 6.42
C THR A 95 -8.14 4.12 4.94
#